data_AF-A0AA41U8P6-F1
#
_entry.id   AF-A0AA41U8P6-F1
#
_cell.length_a   1.000
_cell.length_b   1.000
_cell.length_c   1.000
_cell.angle_alpha   90.00
_cell.angle_beta   90.00
_cell.angle_gamma   90.00
#
_symmetry.space_group_name_H-M   'P 1'
#
loop_
_entity.id
_entity.type
_entity.pdbx_description
1 polymer ?
#
loop_
_entity_poly.entity_id
_entity_poly.type
_entity_poly.pdbx_seq_one_letter_code
_entity_poly.pdbx_strand_id
1 'polypeptide(L)'
;MDLDSPAGTVLLGAIVFALIGLLTMWIAGSRAAWLIGVRTDALWWFAPAGARTQGLVVAYLGLLVAVGALAFGLVQPAVDSFLGDEGGGIHPLSVQSAWITPLLVVLATGTRFVKHLVNVATDGQALLVADVDPAELVQPDGALDDVDVASARTAALAGDWHPAAELLAATADHDVRWDRVGVLAEAALVRRSWLDDWLRERPEDATARTVQAMTYLRHGWELRGAAFEAQNIERFLAALDDAEATARRAAALDAKDPSPLAVLVELARGQQVDRDEFTARLDALREMSPRHLGGHEAALQYLCDKWFGSAEEMFAFAREGAERARPGDAIALLVVTAHLEHAAALGHRSRRAAERHLTSLATRTEIAEAVGVWKAGPGGPSPVRAAQSHNLLAYVGWLAKDADLAAEHLAATHEHLSPWPWEYEGGDVAETHEAVRRWARAKSATD
;
A
#
# COMPACT_ATOMS: atom_id res chain seq x y z
N MET A 1 -24.12 45.32 -17.50
CA MET A 1 -23.68 45.68 -16.15
C MET A 1 -22.64 46.77 -16.27
N ASP A 2 -22.82 47.87 -15.57
CA ASP A 2 -21.83 48.95 -15.52
C ASP A 2 -20.64 48.52 -14.64
N LEU A 3 -19.44 48.54 -15.21
CA LEU A 3 -18.22 48.14 -14.51
C LEU A 3 -17.73 49.20 -13.52
N ASP A 4 -18.15 50.46 -13.71
CA ASP A 4 -17.83 51.56 -12.80
C ASP A 4 -18.75 51.58 -11.57
N SER A 5 -19.76 50.71 -11.54
CA SER A 5 -20.61 50.51 -10.36
C SER A 5 -19.86 49.76 -9.24
N PRO A 6 -20.31 49.88 -7.97
CA PRO A 6 -19.76 49.08 -6.87
C PRO A 6 -19.80 47.57 -7.14
N ALA A 7 -20.87 47.08 -7.76
CA ALA A 7 -20.98 45.67 -8.15
C ALA A 7 -19.99 45.30 -9.26
N GLY A 8 -19.76 46.21 -10.22
CA GLY A 8 -18.73 46.10 -11.25
C GLY A 8 -17.33 45.95 -10.67
N THR A 9 -17.00 46.77 -9.67
CA THR A 9 -15.71 46.74 -8.97
C THR A 9 -15.54 45.42 -8.19
N VAL A 10 -16.58 44.97 -7.46
CA VAL A 10 -16.55 43.69 -6.75
C VAL A 10 -16.37 42.52 -7.72
N LEU A 11 -17.07 42.54 -8.86
CA LEU A 11 -16.94 41.51 -9.89
C LEU A 11 -15.50 41.45 -10.43
N LEU A 12 -14.90 42.59 -10.77
CA LEU A 12 -13.54 42.65 -11.29
C LEU A 12 -12.54 42.08 -10.26
N GLY A 13 -12.65 42.50 -9.00
CA GLY A 13 -11.81 42.00 -7.92
C GLY A 13 -11.97 40.49 -7.72
N ALA A 14 -13.20 39.99 -7.74
CA ALA A 14 -13.50 38.57 -7.60
C ALA A 14 -12.92 37.72 -8.74
N ILE A 15 -12.99 38.21 -9.98
CA ILE A 15 -12.37 37.55 -11.14
C ILE A 15 -10.84 37.54 -11.00
N VAL A 16 -10.23 38.64 -10.57
CA VAL A 16 -8.77 38.70 -10.33
C VAL A 16 -8.36 37.69 -9.26
N PHE A 17 -9.08 37.61 -8.14
CA PHE A 17 -8.85 36.59 -7.11
C PHE A 17 -8.99 35.18 -7.67
N ALA A 18 -10.01 34.92 -8.50
CA ALA A 18 -10.20 33.61 -9.11
C ALA A 18 -9.03 33.22 -10.01
N LEU A 19 -8.55 34.17 -10.84
CA LEU A 19 -7.40 33.98 -11.72
C LEU A 19 -6.09 33.77 -10.94
N ILE A 20 -5.88 34.50 -9.84
CA ILE A 20 -4.73 34.30 -8.96
C ILE A 20 -4.75 32.89 -8.36
N GLY A 21 -5.91 32.41 -7.90
CA GLY A 21 -6.08 31.05 -7.40
C GLY A 21 -5.74 29.99 -8.44
N LEU A 22 -6.28 30.13 -9.65
CA LEU A 22 -6.00 29.22 -10.78
C LEU A 22 -4.53 29.24 -11.19
N LEU A 23 -3.92 30.42 -11.25
CA LEU A 23 -2.51 30.58 -11.57
C LEU A 23 -1.62 29.95 -10.49
N THR A 24 -1.96 30.13 -9.21
CA THR A 24 -1.25 29.50 -8.09
C THR A 24 -1.32 27.98 -8.18
N MET A 25 -2.51 27.43 -8.43
CA MET A 25 -2.71 26.00 -8.63
C MET A 25 -1.88 25.47 -9.82
N TRP A 26 -1.87 26.20 -10.93
CA TRP A 26 -1.11 25.80 -12.12
C TRP A 26 0.41 25.85 -11.88
N ILE A 27 0.93 26.93 -11.28
CA ILE A 27 2.35 27.09 -10.97
C ILE A 27 2.80 26.02 -9.97
N ALA A 28 2.02 25.77 -8.92
CA ALA A 28 2.32 24.76 -7.90
C ALA A 28 2.41 23.33 -8.46
N GLY A 29 1.64 23.02 -9.51
CA GLY A 29 1.72 21.75 -10.23
C GLY A 29 2.86 21.65 -11.26
N SER A 30 3.61 22.74 -11.46
CA SER A 30 4.62 22.84 -12.52
C SER A 30 6.06 22.74 -11.99
N ARG A 31 7.03 22.72 -12.91
CA ARG A 31 8.47 22.85 -12.56
C ARG A 31 8.82 24.21 -11.96
N ALA A 32 7.92 25.20 -12.07
CA ALA A 32 8.10 26.55 -11.58
C ALA A 32 7.59 26.77 -10.14
N ALA A 33 7.12 25.72 -9.45
CA ALA A 33 6.59 25.80 -8.08
C ALA A 33 7.54 26.52 -7.09
N TRP A 34 8.85 26.38 -7.27
CA TRP A 34 9.85 27.06 -6.45
C TRP A 34 9.75 28.59 -6.50
N LEU A 35 9.22 29.19 -7.58
CA LEU A 35 9.04 30.64 -7.71
C LEU A 35 8.06 31.21 -6.68
N ILE A 36 7.14 30.38 -6.19
CA ILE A 36 6.13 30.76 -5.19
C ILE A 36 6.46 30.16 -3.80
N GLY A 37 7.72 29.76 -3.58
CA GLY A 37 8.17 29.20 -2.31
C GLY A 37 7.70 27.77 -2.04
N VAL A 38 7.13 27.09 -3.04
CA VAL A 38 6.63 25.71 -2.91
C VAL A 38 7.79 24.72 -3.08
N ARG A 39 7.94 23.82 -2.10
CA ARG A 39 9.01 22.80 -2.07
C ARG A 39 8.45 21.46 -1.60
N THR A 40 9.01 20.36 -2.10
CA THR A 40 8.51 19.01 -1.79
C THR A 40 8.84 18.54 -0.37
N ASP A 41 9.80 19.18 0.28
CA ASP A 41 10.29 18.91 1.64
C ASP A 41 9.69 19.85 2.69
N ALA A 42 8.82 20.77 2.29
CA ALA A 42 8.18 21.71 3.21
C ALA A 42 6.92 21.13 3.85
N LEU A 43 6.42 21.80 4.91
CA LEU A 43 5.10 21.51 5.49
C LEU A 43 4.03 21.48 4.38
N TRP A 44 2.98 20.66 4.55
CA TRP A 44 1.97 20.40 3.52
C TRP A 44 1.46 21.66 2.81
N TRP A 45 1.20 22.74 3.55
CA TRP A 45 0.75 24.04 3.01
C TRP A 45 1.70 24.66 1.97
N PHE A 46 3.00 24.37 2.06
CA PHE A 46 4.04 24.83 1.15
C PHE A 46 4.56 23.70 0.24
N ALA A 47 3.94 22.53 0.29
CA ALA A 47 4.17 21.43 -0.66
C ALA A 47 3.26 21.57 -1.89
N PRO A 48 3.60 20.94 -3.04
CA PRO A 48 2.80 21.04 -4.26
C PRO A 48 1.32 20.71 -4.09
N ALA A 49 0.99 19.68 -3.29
CA ALA A 49 -0.39 19.31 -2.98
C ALA A 49 -1.14 20.45 -2.26
N GLY A 50 -0.62 20.93 -1.13
CA GLY A 50 -1.28 21.98 -0.34
C GLY A 50 -1.37 23.32 -1.06
N ALA A 51 -0.34 23.71 -1.80
CA ALA A 51 -0.39 24.95 -2.60
C ALA A 51 -1.43 24.86 -3.74
N ARG A 52 -1.58 23.70 -4.37
CA ARG A 52 -2.67 23.47 -5.35
C ARG A 52 -4.05 23.53 -4.69
N THR A 53 -4.20 22.94 -3.52
CA THR A 53 -5.44 23.00 -2.73
C THR A 53 -5.80 24.44 -2.38
N GLN A 54 -4.85 25.23 -1.88
CA GLN A 54 -5.05 26.65 -1.59
C GLN A 54 -5.49 27.42 -2.84
N GLY A 55 -4.78 27.25 -3.97
CA GLY A 55 -5.12 27.89 -5.24
C GLY A 55 -6.54 27.56 -5.70
N LEU A 56 -6.94 26.28 -5.58
CA LEU A 56 -8.28 25.83 -5.94
C LEU A 56 -9.38 26.43 -5.03
N VAL A 57 -9.16 26.51 -3.72
CA VAL A 57 -10.10 27.14 -2.78
C VAL A 57 -10.28 28.62 -3.09
N VAL A 58 -9.17 29.34 -3.30
CA VAL A 58 -9.19 30.75 -3.66
C VAL A 58 -9.92 30.96 -4.98
N ALA A 59 -9.67 30.11 -5.98
CA ALA A 59 -10.34 30.17 -7.27
C ALA A 59 -11.87 30.03 -7.14
N TYR A 60 -12.31 29.05 -6.35
CA TYR A 60 -13.73 28.78 -6.14
C TYR A 60 -14.43 29.89 -5.36
N LEU A 61 -13.82 30.40 -4.29
CA LEU A 61 -14.37 31.53 -3.53
C LEU A 61 -14.48 32.80 -4.40
N GLY A 62 -13.47 33.09 -5.21
CA GLY A 62 -13.51 34.19 -6.17
C GLY A 62 -14.67 34.05 -7.17
N LEU A 63 -14.89 32.84 -7.70
CA LEU A 63 -16.00 32.59 -8.61
C LEU A 63 -17.37 32.78 -7.93
N LEU A 64 -17.54 32.34 -6.68
CA LEU A 64 -18.78 32.53 -5.92
C LEU A 64 -19.10 34.02 -5.71
N VAL A 65 -18.09 34.83 -5.35
CA VAL A 65 -18.26 36.28 -5.18
C VAL A 65 -18.59 36.94 -6.53
N ALA A 66 -17.96 36.51 -7.62
CA ALA A 66 -18.25 36.99 -8.97
C ALA A 66 -19.71 36.70 -9.39
N VAL A 67 -20.21 35.49 -9.08
CA VAL A 67 -21.62 35.12 -9.33
C VAL A 67 -22.57 36.01 -8.54
N GLY A 68 -22.28 36.28 -7.26
CA GLY A 68 -23.11 37.17 -6.43
C GLY A 68 -23.14 38.60 -6.95
N ALA A 69 -21.98 39.13 -7.36
CA ALA A 69 -21.87 40.46 -7.95
C ALA A 69 -22.61 40.57 -9.29
N LEU A 70 -22.54 39.54 -10.13
CA LEU A 70 -23.30 39.46 -11.38
C LEU A 70 -24.81 39.41 -11.14
N ALA A 71 -25.26 38.57 -10.19
CA ALA A 71 -26.67 38.48 -9.82
C ALA A 71 -27.20 39.85 -9.36
N PHE A 72 -26.47 40.51 -8.45
CA PHE A 72 -26.81 41.85 -7.99
C PHE A 72 -26.89 42.85 -9.16
N GLY A 73 -25.85 42.88 -10.02
CA GLY A 73 -25.76 43.81 -11.14
C GLY A 73 -26.78 43.60 -12.26
N LEU A 74 -27.41 42.42 -12.31
CA LEU A 74 -28.52 42.10 -13.22
C LEU A 74 -29.89 42.38 -12.59
N VAL A 75 -30.06 42.10 -11.30
CA VAL A 75 -31.34 42.24 -10.59
C VAL A 75 -31.65 43.69 -10.25
N GLN A 76 -30.66 44.47 -9.80
CA GLN A 76 -30.90 45.87 -9.39
C GLN A 76 -31.52 46.72 -10.51
N PRO A 77 -30.97 46.77 -11.74
CA PRO A 77 -31.58 47.57 -12.81
C PRO A 77 -32.98 47.09 -13.22
N ALA A 78 -33.23 45.78 -13.13
CA ALA A 78 -34.53 45.20 -13.44
C ALA A 78 -35.59 45.58 -12.39
N VAL A 79 -35.20 45.58 -11.11
CA VAL A 79 -36.06 46.00 -10.00
C VAL A 79 -36.39 47.49 -10.11
N ASP A 80 -35.39 48.33 -10.35
CA ASP A 80 -35.55 49.78 -10.51
C ASP A 80 -36.50 50.11 -11.68
N SER A 81 -36.41 49.34 -12.78
CA SER A 81 -37.31 49.43 -13.93
C SER A 81 -38.76 49.00 -13.65
N PHE A 82 -38.98 48.05 -12.73
CA PHE A 82 -40.31 47.43 -12.53
C PHE A 82 -41.09 48.03 -11.36
N LEU A 83 -40.41 48.37 -10.26
CA LEU A 83 -41.03 48.87 -9.04
C LEU A 83 -41.01 50.40 -8.95
N GLY A 84 -40.28 51.07 -9.85
CA GLY A 84 -40.05 52.51 -9.81
C GLY A 84 -38.89 52.86 -8.87
N ASP A 85 -38.09 53.84 -9.27
CA ASP A 85 -36.95 54.35 -8.49
C ASP A 85 -37.45 55.27 -7.36
N GLU A 86 -37.97 54.68 -6.28
CA GLU A 86 -38.32 55.41 -5.06
C GLU A 86 -37.04 55.74 -4.25
N GLY A 87 -36.17 56.58 -4.82
CA GLY A 87 -35.14 57.32 -4.07
C GLY A 87 -33.69 56.86 -4.20
N GLY A 88 -33.30 56.15 -5.27
CA GLY A 88 -31.90 55.82 -5.56
C GLY A 88 -31.26 54.84 -4.57
N GLY A 89 -32.08 54.12 -3.80
CA GLY A 89 -31.65 53.17 -2.77
C GLY A 89 -31.47 51.74 -3.30
N ILE A 90 -30.59 50.97 -2.66
CA ILE A 90 -30.40 49.54 -2.98
C ILE A 90 -31.64 48.76 -2.53
N HIS A 91 -32.29 48.06 -3.46
CA HIS A 91 -33.50 47.30 -3.15
C HIS A 91 -33.16 45.98 -2.41
N PRO A 92 -33.94 45.54 -1.39
CA PRO A 92 -33.69 44.31 -0.65
C PRO A 92 -33.59 43.05 -1.53
N LEU A 93 -34.39 42.97 -2.60
CA LEU A 93 -34.36 41.84 -3.54
C LEU A 93 -33.00 41.69 -4.24
N SER A 94 -32.34 42.80 -4.57
CA SER A 94 -31.02 42.79 -5.19
C SER A 94 -29.97 42.25 -4.21
N VAL A 95 -30.02 42.70 -2.95
CA VAL A 95 -29.15 42.17 -1.89
C VAL A 95 -29.41 40.67 -1.67
N GLN A 96 -30.67 40.26 -1.62
CA GLN A 96 -31.03 38.84 -1.49
C GLN A 96 -30.51 38.01 -2.66
N SER A 97 -30.61 38.51 -3.89
CA SER A 97 -30.07 37.82 -5.08
C SER A 97 -28.56 37.60 -4.99
N ALA A 98 -27.82 38.59 -4.46
CA ALA A 98 -26.37 38.52 -4.31
C ALA A 98 -25.90 37.40 -3.36
N TRP A 99 -26.72 37.03 -2.38
CA TRP A 99 -26.43 35.95 -1.43
C TRP A 99 -27.04 34.61 -1.84
N ILE A 100 -28.26 34.62 -2.40
CA ILE A 100 -28.97 33.40 -2.80
C ILE A 100 -28.27 32.75 -4.00
N THR A 101 -27.82 33.50 -5.00
CA THR A 101 -27.24 32.89 -6.21
C THR A 101 -25.94 32.13 -5.93
N PRO A 102 -24.95 32.67 -5.17
CA PRO A 102 -23.78 31.89 -4.75
C PRO A 102 -24.15 30.69 -3.88
N LEU A 103 -25.15 30.83 -2.98
CA LEU A 103 -25.62 29.71 -2.17
C LEU A 103 -26.17 28.57 -3.04
N LEU A 104 -26.96 28.88 -4.07
CA LEU A 104 -27.45 27.89 -5.03
C LEU A 104 -26.32 27.23 -5.80
N VAL A 105 -25.27 27.98 -6.17
CA VAL A 105 -24.06 27.40 -6.80
C VAL A 105 -23.36 26.44 -5.83
N VAL A 106 -23.20 26.81 -4.56
CA VAL A 106 -22.62 25.92 -3.54
C VAL A 106 -23.47 24.67 -3.36
N LEU A 107 -24.79 24.77 -3.31
CA LEU A 107 -25.67 23.60 -3.22
C LEU A 107 -25.57 22.70 -4.46
N ALA A 108 -25.43 23.28 -5.65
CA ALA A 108 -25.35 22.53 -6.90
C ALA A 108 -23.96 21.91 -7.18
N THR A 109 -22.89 22.53 -6.65
CA THR A 109 -21.50 22.15 -6.98
C THR A 109 -20.68 21.68 -5.78
N GLY A 110 -21.13 21.93 -4.55
CA GLY A 110 -20.37 21.71 -3.32
C GLY A 110 -19.84 20.30 -3.16
N THR A 111 -20.68 19.28 -3.39
CA THR A 111 -20.24 17.87 -3.32
C THR A 111 -19.14 17.57 -4.35
N ARG A 112 -19.29 18.05 -5.59
CA ARG A 112 -18.27 17.85 -6.65
C ARG A 112 -16.99 18.63 -6.34
N PHE A 113 -17.14 19.84 -5.81
CA PHE A 113 -16.02 20.68 -5.43
C PHE A 113 -15.23 20.07 -4.27
N VAL A 114 -15.89 19.57 -3.22
CA VAL A 114 -15.23 18.87 -2.11
C VAL A 114 -14.51 17.63 -2.60
N LYS A 115 -15.14 16.82 -3.46
CA LYS A 115 -14.49 15.65 -4.10
C LYS A 115 -13.23 16.07 -4.88
N HIS A 116 -13.32 17.12 -5.68
CA HIS A 116 -12.18 17.63 -6.44
C HIS A 116 -11.08 18.24 -5.53
N LEU A 117 -11.48 18.94 -4.47
CA LEU A 117 -10.59 19.55 -3.49
C LEU A 117 -9.79 18.48 -2.74
N VAL A 118 -10.47 17.43 -2.27
CA VAL A 118 -9.87 16.27 -1.62
C VAL A 118 -8.93 15.53 -2.58
N ASN A 119 -9.32 15.37 -3.84
CA ASN A 119 -8.46 14.80 -4.87
C ASN A 119 -7.15 15.59 -5.05
N VAL A 120 -7.26 16.92 -5.13
CA VAL A 120 -6.10 17.81 -5.30
C VAL A 120 -5.25 17.85 -4.03
N ALA A 121 -5.86 17.81 -2.85
CA ALA A 121 -5.17 17.78 -1.56
C ALA A 121 -4.38 16.50 -1.30
N THR A 122 -4.79 15.41 -1.95
CA THR A 122 -4.21 14.08 -1.80
C THR A 122 -3.48 13.60 -3.05
N ASP A 123 -3.27 14.49 -4.04
CA ASP A 123 -2.64 14.15 -5.32
C ASP A 123 -3.26 12.94 -6.04
N GLY A 124 -4.57 12.75 -5.92
CA GLY A 124 -5.26 11.62 -6.52
C GLY A 124 -5.57 10.46 -5.55
N GLN A 125 -5.03 10.48 -4.33
CA GLN A 125 -5.11 9.32 -3.44
C GLN A 125 -6.47 9.16 -2.74
N ALA A 126 -7.24 10.22 -2.48
CA ALA A 126 -8.51 10.10 -1.77
C ALA A 126 -9.74 9.84 -2.65
N LEU A 127 -9.69 10.12 -3.96
CA LEU A 127 -10.76 9.70 -4.89
C LEU A 127 -10.68 8.23 -5.31
N LEU A 128 -9.61 7.55 -4.92
CA LEU A 128 -9.47 6.11 -5.06
C LEU A 128 -10.39 5.37 -4.06
N VAL A 129 -10.61 5.95 -2.87
CA VAL A 129 -11.32 5.30 -1.74
C VAL A 129 -12.78 5.76 -1.59
N ALA A 130 -13.17 6.89 -2.20
CA ALA A 130 -14.53 7.40 -2.10
C ALA A 130 -15.52 6.58 -2.96
N ASP A 131 -16.66 6.18 -2.36
CA ASP A 131 -17.75 5.41 -2.99
C ASP A 131 -17.42 3.94 -3.33
N VAL A 132 -16.64 3.24 -2.48
CA VAL A 132 -16.49 1.77 -2.60
C VAL A 132 -17.68 1.08 -1.91
N ASP A 133 -18.40 0.23 -2.65
CA ASP A 133 -19.46 -0.60 -2.06
C ASP A 133 -18.80 -1.67 -1.19
N PRO A 134 -19.15 -1.80 0.11
CA PRO A 134 -18.62 -2.87 0.96
C PRO A 134 -18.82 -4.28 0.38
N ALA A 135 -19.81 -4.49 -0.50
CA ALA A 135 -20.01 -5.75 -1.20
C ALA A 135 -18.96 -6.05 -2.30
N GLU A 136 -18.23 -5.03 -2.77
CA GLU A 136 -17.13 -5.17 -3.74
C GLU A 136 -15.77 -5.41 -3.05
N LEU A 137 -15.70 -5.26 -1.73
CA LEU A 137 -14.45 -5.41 -0.97
C LEU A 137 -14.10 -6.88 -0.75
N VAL A 138 -12.91 -7.25 -1.22
CA VAL A 138 -12.28 -8.54 -0.93
C VAL A 138 -11.53 -8.39 0.38
N GLN A 139 -11.88 -9.19 1.38
CA GLN A 139 -11.18 -9.14 2.67
C GLN A 139 -9.81 -9.81 2.55
N PRO A 140 -8.74 -9.22 3.13
CA PRO A 140 -7.43 -9.85 3.10
C PRO A 140 -7.42 -11.13 3.94
N ASP A 141 -6.88 -12.20 3.38
CA ASP A 141 -6.69 -13.48 4.08
C ASP A 141 -5.32 -14.08 3.71
N GLY A 142 -4.50 -14.37 4.72
CA GLY A 142 -3.20 -15.01 4.54
C GLY A 142 -3.26 -16.44 3.97
N ALA A 143 -4.42 -17.12 4.04
CA ALA A 143 -4.62 -18.42 3.38
C ALA A 143 -4.76 -18.31 1.85
N LEU A 144 -5.09 -17.12 1.34
CA LEU A 144 -5.21 -16.84 -0.09
C LEU A 144 -6.12 -17.88 -0.80
N ASP A 145 -5.57 -18.68 -1.70
CA ASP A 145 -6.26 -19.73 -2.48
C ASP A 145 -6.15 -21.14 -1.87
N ASP A 146 -5.42 -21.30 -0.76
CA ASP A 146 -5.22 -22.58 -0.10
C ASP A 146 -6.40 -22.93 0.82
N VAL A 147 -7.40 -23.58 0.23
CA VAL A 147 -8.60 -24.05 0.94
C VAL A 147 -8.29 -25.08 2.03
N ASP A 148 -7.19 -25.84 1.90
CA ASP A 148 -6.83 -26.87 2.86
C ASP A 148 -6.33 -26.22 4.16
N VAL A 149 -5.45 -25.21 4.07
CA VAL A 149 -4.99 -24.49 5.26
C VAL A 149 -6.08 -23.62 5.86
N ALA A 150 -6.97 -23.05 5.04
CA ALA A 150 -8.15 -22.34 5.54
C ALA A 150 -9.05 -23.27 6.38
N SER A 151 -9.23 -24.53 5.95
CA SER A 151 -10.00 -25.54 6.68
C SER A 151 -9.27 -25.98 7.96
N ALA A 152 -7.98 -26.26 7.87
CA ALA A 152 -7.16 -26.66 9.02
C ALA A 152 -7.08 -25.55 10.09
N ARG A 153 -6.94 -24.29 9.67
CA ARG A 153 -7.02 -23.11 10.56
C ARG A 153 -8.37 -23.05 11.28
N THR A 154 -9.47 -23.24 10.57
CA THR A 154 -10.82 -23.23 11.17
C THR A 154 -10.94 -24.32 12.25
N ALA A 155 -10.47 -25.54 11.96
CA ALA A 155 -10.46 -26.63 12.94
C ALA A 155 -9.57 -26.34 14.15
N ALA A 156 -8.36 -25.82 13.92
CA ALA A 156 -7.43 -25.42 14.96
C ALA A 156 -8.04 -24.35 15.88
N LEU A 157 -8.67 -23.32 15.31
CA LEU A 157 -9.41 -22.32 16.08
C LEU A 157 -10.59 -22.92 16.84
N ALA A 158 -11.22 -24.00 16.36
CA ALA A 158 -12.23 -24.75 17.11
C ALA A 158 -11.64 -25.66 18.22
N GLY A 159 -10.32 -25.76 18.33
CA GLY A 159 -9.62 -26.56 19.33
C GLY A 159 -9.10 -27.91 18.83
N ASP A 160 -9.31 -28.25 17.56
CA ASP A 160 -8.85 -29.51 16.97
C ASP A 160 -7.57 -29.30 16.14
N TRP A 161 -6.45 -29.78 16.67
CA TRP A 161 -5.15 -29.65 16.03
C TRP A 161 -4.85 -30.73 14.98
N HIS A 162 -5.63 -31.82 14.91
CA HIS A 162 -5.34 -32.95 14.03
C HIS A 162 -5.33 -32.58 12.55
N PRO A 163 -6.28 -31.78 12.02
CA PRO A 163 -6.26 -31.38 10.61
C PRO A 163 -5.02 -30.57 10.24
N ALA A 164 -4.51 -29.73 11.16
CA ALA A 164 -3.27 -28.99 10.94
C ALA A 164 -2.05 -29.93 10.88
N ALA A 165 -1.98 -30.92 11.77
CA ALA A 165 -0.92 -31.92 11.79
C ALA A 165 -0.92 -32.78 10.52
N GLU A 166 -2.10 -33.27 10.11
CA GLU A 166 -2.27 -34.10 8.90
C GLU A 166 -1.92 -33.32 7.63
N LEU A 167 -2.41 -32.07 7.52
CA LEU A 167 -2.12 -31.19 6.40
C LEU A 167 -0.62 -30.96 6.24
N LEU A 168 0.05 -30.54 7.32
CA LEU A 168 1.48 -30.27 7.27
C LEU A 168 2.24 -31.56 6.95
N ALA A 169 1.92 -32.70 7.57
CA ALA A 169 2.56 -33.99 7.27
C ALA A 169 2.40 -34.43 5.81
N ALA A 170 1.29 -34.09 5.17
CA ALA A 170 1.05 -34.38 3.75
C ALA A 170 1.69 -33.37 2.78
N THR A 171 2.21 -32.24 3.27
CA THR A 171 2.77 -31.17 2.42
C THR A 171 4.24 -31.43 2.13
N ALA A 172 4.53 -31.87 0.90
CA ALA A 172 5.90 -32.19 0.46
C ALA A 172 6.68 -30.97 -0.06
N ASP A 173 5.99 -29.99 -0.65
CA ASP A 173 6.63 -28.78 -1.17
C ASP A 173 7.03 -27.84 0.00
N HIS A 174 8.29 -27.44 0.03
CA HIS A 174 8.85 -26.68 1.14
C HIS A 174 8.25 -25.28 1.28
N ASP A 175 7.96 -24.59 0.17
CA ASP A 175 7.42 -23.23 0.20
C ASP A 175 5.92 -23.25 0.53
N VAL A 176 5.16 -24.21 -0.01
CA VAL A 176 3.76 -24.42 0.40
C VAL A 176 3.69 -24.74 1.90
N ARG A 177 4.59 -25.60 2.40
CA ARG A 177 4.66 -25.93 3.82
C ARG A 177 4.97 -24.71 4.68
N TRP A 178 5.93 -23.88 4.25
CA TRP A 178 6.27 -22.62 4.93
C TRP A 178 5.07 -21.68 5.05
N ASP A 179 4.33 -21.47 3.97
CA ASP A 179 3.15 -20.60 3.98
C ASP A 179 2.06 -21.16 4.91
N ARG A 180 1.82 -22.48 4.85
CA ARG A 180 0.87 -23.16 5.74
C ARG A 180 1.24 -23.03 7.21
N VAL A 181 2.53 -23.17 7.54
CA VAL A 181 3.07 -22.92 8.88
C VAL A 181 2.80 -21.47 9.31
N GLY A 182 3.00 -20.51 8.42
CA GLY A 182 2.69 -19.09 8.66
C GLY A 182 1.22 -18.87 9.03
N VAL A 183 0.28 -19.38 8.22
CA VAL A 183 -1.17 -19.26 8.47
C VAL A 183 -1.58 -19.89 9.80
N LEU A 184 -1.03 -21.06 10.13
CA LEU A 184 -1.32 -21.75 11.39
C LEU A 184 -0.69 -21.01 12.59
N ALA A 185 0.47 -20.39 12.42
CA ALA A 185 1.07 -19.56 13.46
C ALA A 185 0.23 -18.32 13.77
N GLU A 186 -0.29 -17.63 12.76
CA GLU A 186 -1.26 -16.54 12.92
C GLU A 186 -2.52 -17.01 13.69
N ALA A 187 -3.01 -18.21 13.39
CA ALA A 187 -4.12 -18.81 14.12
C ALA A 187 -3.78 -19.07 15.62
N ALA A 188 -2.55 -19.45 15.91
CA ALA A 188 -2.07 -19.65 17.28
C ALA A 188 -1.93 -18.33 18.06
N LEU A 189 -1.69 -17.19 17.39
CA LEU A 189 -1.75 -15.86 18.01
C LEU A 189 -3.17 -15.52 18.47
N VAL A 190 -4.18 -15.86 17.67
CA VAL A 190 -5.59 -15.66 18.02
C VAL A 190 -6.02 -16.60 19.16
N ARG A 191 -5.66 -17.88 19.07
CA ARG A 191 -5.99 -18.89 20.08
C ARG A 191 -4.90 -19.92 20.16
N ARG A 192 -4.11 -19.91 21.24
CA ARG A 192 -2.95 -20.78 21.41
C ARG A 192 -3.26 -22.21 21.87
N SER A 193 -4.41 -22.44 22.51
CA SER A 193 -4.69 -23.68 23.25
C SER A 193 -4.57 -24.96 22.40
N TRP A 194 -4.98 -24.94 21.13
CA TRP A 194 -4.88 -26.11 20.24
C TRP A 194 -3.42 -26.53 19.99
N LEU A 195 -2.50 -25.56 19.89
CA LEU A 195 -1.08 -25.83 19.68
C LEU A 195 -0.43 -26.34 20.97
N ASP A 196 -0.82 -25.78 22.12
CA ASP A 196 -0.37 -26.28 23.42
C ASP A 196 -0.89 -27.71 23.67
N ASP A 197 -2.10 -28.04 23.20
CA ASP A 197 -2.67 -29.40 23.27
C ASP A 197 -1.90 -30.38 22.38
N TRP A 198 -1.60 -30.00 21.13
CA TRP A 198 -0.75 -30.79 20.24
C TRP A 198 0.62 -31.08 20.87
N LEU A 199 1.28 -30.06 21.41
CA LEU A 199 2.59 -30.22 22.06
C LEU A 199 2.54 -30.99 23.37
N ARG A 200 1.40 -31.01 24.07
CA ARG A 200 1.23 -31.83 25.27
C ARG A 200 1.09 -33.31 24.93
N GLU A 201 0.34 -33.61 23.88
CA GLU A 201 0.16 -34.98 23.39
C GLU A 201 1.37 -35.52 22.65
N ARG A 202 2.09 -34.66 21.91
CA ARG A 202 3.29 -35.01 21.15
C ARG A 202 4.43 -34.02 21.42
N PRO A 203 5.12 -34.11 22.57
CA PRO A 203 6.14 -33.14 22.98
C PRO A 203 7.34 -33.02 22.03
N GLU A 204 7.66 -34.07 21.28
CA GLU A 204 8.79 -34.12 20.34
C GLU A 204 8.35 -34.03 18.87
N ASP A 205 7.11 -33.59 18.59
CA ASP A 205 6.64 -33.38 17.22
C ASP A 205 7.34 -32.16 16.60
N ALA A 206 8.23 -32.40 15.63
CA ALA A 206 8.97 -31.35 14.95
C ALA A 206 8.06 -30.32 14.28
N THR A 207 6.95 -30.76 13.69
CA THR A 207 6.01 -29.89 12.98
C THR A 207 5.32 -28.93 13.95
N ALA A 208 4.84 -29.44 15.10
CA ALA A 208 4.25 -28.61 16.14
C ALA A 208 5.25 -27.56 16.67
N ARG A 209 6.52 -27.95 16.83
CA ARG A 209 7.59 -27.04 17.26
C ARG A 209 7.91 -25.98 16.21
N THR A 210 7.87 -26.32 14.92
CA THR A 210 8.01 -25.33 13.83
C THR A 210 6.90 -24.28 13.91
N VAL A 211 5.64 -24.71 14.05
CA VAL A 211 4.50 -23.78 14.19
C VAL A 211 4.68 -22.91 15.44
N GLN A 212 5.07 -23.49 16.57
CA GLN A 212 5.37 -22.74 17.80
C GLN A 212 6.47 -21.70 17.62
N ALA A 213 7.58 -22.05 16.95
CA ALA A 213 8.68 -21.12 16.69
C ALA A 213 8.22 -19.94 15.83
N MET A 214 7.44 -20.22 14.78
CA MET A 214 6.83 -19.17 13.95
C MET A 214 5.86 -18.31 14.75
N THR A 215 5.03 -18.89 15.63
CA THR A 215 4.12 -18.13 16.50
C THR A 215 4.89 -17.16 17.39
N TYR A 216 6.00 -17.59 18.01
CA TYR A 216 6.85 -16.70 18.81
C TYR A 216 7.48 -15.58 17.98
N LEU A 217 7.96 -15.90 16.77
CA LEU A 217 8.48 -14.91 15.84
C LEU A 217 7.42 -13.85 15.49
N ARG A 218 6.22 -14.26 15.09
CA ARG A 218 5.11 -13.35 14.75
C ARG A 218 4.68 -12.52 15.95
N HIS A 219 4.55 -13.14 17.13
CA HIS A 219 4.27 -12.43 18.37
C HIS A 219 5.31 -11.36 18.70
N GLY A 220 6.60 -11.68 18.48
CA GLY A 220 7.67 -10.69 18.59
C GLY A 220 7.42 -9.48 17.70
N TRP A 221 7.09 -9.69 16.42
CA TRP A 221 6.80 -8.58 15.50
C TRP A 221 5.56 -7.77 15.89
N GLU A 222 4.49 -8.38 16.45
CA GLU A 222 3.35 -7.66 17.02
C GLU A 222 3.76 -6.76 18.20
N LEU A 223 4.59 -7.29 19.10
CA LEU A 223 5.09 -6.55 20.28
C LEU A 223 6.04 -5.40 19.90
N ARG A 224 6.78 -5.56 18.81
CA ARG A 224 7.59 -4.47 18.25
C ARG A 224 6.71 -3.38 17.68
N GLY A 225 5.67 -3.76 16.94
CA GLY A 225 4.82 -2.86 16.17
C GLY A 225 5.56 -2.26 14.96
N ALA A 226 4.82 -1.52 14.11
CA ALA A 226 5.37 -0.91 12.90
C ALA A 226 6.22 0.37 13.15
N ALA A 227 6.31 0.81 14.40
CA ALA A 227 7.08 1.99 14.78
C ALA A 227 8.59 1.71 14.82
N PHE A 228 9.39 2.76 14.68
CA PHE A 228 10.85 2.66 14.72
C PHE A 228 11.35 2.16 16.09
N GLU A 229 10.67 2.55 17.17
CA GLU A 229 10.92 2.07 18.53
C GLU A 229 9.91 0.98 18.90
N ALA A 230 10.41 -0.15 19.39
CA ALA A 230 9.57 -1.25 19.84
C ALA A 230 8.70 -0.80 21.03
N GLN A 231 7.40 -1.09 20.98
CA GLN A 231 6.49 -0.77 22.10
C GLN A 231 6.89 -1.49 23.39
N ASN A 232 7.46 -2.69 23.27
CA ASN A 232 8.00 -3.45 24.39
C ASN A 232 9.27 -4.21 23.99
N ILE A 233 10.43 -3.57 24.08
CA ILE A 233 11.72 -4.14 23.65
C ILE A 233 12.10 -5.43 24.42
N GLU A 234 11.83 -5.49 25.73
CA GLU A 234 12.17 -6.65 26.56
C GLU A 234 11.35 -7.87 26.14
N ARG A 235 10.03 -7.71 25.98
CA ARG A 235 9.17 -8.81 25.53
C ARG A 235 9.41 -9.19 24.08
N PHE A 236 9.77 -8.23 23.23
CA PHE A 236 10.18 -8.50 21.86
C PHE A 236 11.40 -9.44 21.84
N LEU A 237 12.48 -9.08 22.53
CA LEU A 237 13.69 -9.90 22.57
C LEU A 237 13.44 -11.28 23.19
N ALA A 238 12.68 -11.35 24.28
CA ALA A 238 12.32 -12.63 24.90
C ALA A 238 11.55 -13.55 23.93
N ALA A 239 10.60 -13.01 23.15
CA ALA A 239 9.89 -13.78 22.14
C ALA A 239 10.81 -14.28 21.02
N LEU A 240 11.83 -13.51 20.62
CA LEU A 240 12.81 -13.96 19.63
C LEU A 240 13.72 -15.06 20.17
N ASP A 241 14.12 -14.98 21.45
CA ASP A 241 14.92 -16.03 22.10
C ASP A 241 14.14 -17.35 22.19
N ASP A 242 12.86 -17.27 22.57
CA ASP A 242 11.96 -18.43 22.59
C ASP A 242 11.77 -19.01 21.18
N ALA A 243 11.62 -18.14 20.16
CA ALA A 243 11.51 -18.55 18.76
C ALA A 243 12.78 -19.25 18.28
N GLU A 244 13.97 -18.70 18.55
CA GLU A 244 15.25 -19.31 18.16
C GLU A 244 15.44 -20.67 18.82
N ALA A 245 15.27 -20.76 20.14
CA ALA A 245 15.43 -22.01 20.87
C ALA A 245 14.47 -23.10 20.34
N THR A 246 13.23 -22.72 20.05
CA THR A 246 12.22 -23.62 19.51
C THR A 246 12.54 -24.04 18.08
N ALA A 247 12.95 -23.11 17.20
CA ALA A 247 13.32 -23.40 15.82
C ALA A 247 14.54 -24.34 15.74
N ARG A 248 15.58 -24.10 16.56
CA ARG A 248 16.74 -24.99 16.63
C ARG A 248 16.36 -26.40 17.11
N ARG A 249 15.44 -26.51 18.08
CA ARG A 249 14.92 -27.81 18.51
C ARG A 249 14.12 -28.51 17.42
N ALA A 250 13.26 -27.78 16.69
CA ALA A 250 12.50 -28.32 15.58
C ALA A 250 13.41 -28.86 14.46
N ALA A 251 14.42 -28.07 14.06
CA ALA A 251 15.43 -28.47 13.07
C ALA A 251 16.21 -29.73 13.48
N ALA A 252 16.47 -29.91 14.79
CA ALA A 252 17.15 -31.09 15.31
C ALA A 252 16.24 -32.35 15.35
N LEU A 253 14.91 -32.17 15.41
CA LEU A 253 13.93 -33.26 15.46
C LEU A 253 13.58 -33.79 14.05
N ASP A 254 13.58 -32.91 13.03
CA ASP A 254 13.36 -33.29 11.64
C ASP A 254 14.35 -32.58 10.71
N ALA A 255 15.35 -33.33 10.23
CA ALA A 255 16.37 -32.82 9.32
C ALA A 255 15.90 -32.69 7.87
N LYS A 256 14.63 -32.97 7.56
CA LYS A 256 14.06 -32.84 6.20
C LYS A 256 13.18 -31.61 6.02
N ASP A 257 12.74 -30.97 7.11
CA ASP A 257 11.90 -29.79 7.06
C ASP A 257 12.78 -28.52 7.09
N PRO A 258 12.83 -27.71 6.02
CA PRO A 258 13.59 -26.46 6.02
C PRO A 258 12.88 -25.32 6.77
N SER A 259 11.60 -25.48 7.12
CA SER A 259 10.80 -24.40 7.72
C SER A 259 11.42 -23.83 9.00
N PRO A 260 11.95 -24.64 9.95
CA PRO A 260 12.68 -24.10 11.10
C PRO A 260 13.91 -23.27 10.73
N LEU A 261 14.63 -23.64 9.66
CA LEU A 261 15.80 -22.90 9.20
C LEU A 261 15.38 -21.55 8.59
N ALA A 262 14.26 -21.52 7.85
CA ALA A 262 13.67 -20.27 7.36
C ALA A 262 13.23 -19.35 8.51
N VAL A 263 12.67 -19.89 9.62
CA VAL A 263 12.40 -19.12 10.85
C VAL A 263 13.70 -18.49 11.39
N LEU A 264 14.81 -19.24 11.45
CA LEU A 264 16.10 -18.73 11.93
C LEU A 264 16.64 -17.59 11.05
N VAL A 265 16.48 -17.68 9.72
CA VAL A 265 16.85 -16.60 8.79
C VAL A 265 15.99 -15.36 9.04
N GLU A 266 14.68 -15.50 9.23
CA GLU A 266 13.79 -14.36 9.53
C GLU A 266 14.09 -13.72 10.90
N LEU A 267 14.46 -14.54 11.89
CA LEU A 267 14.88 -14.10 13.23
C LEU A 267 16.15 -13.24 13.20
N ALA A 268 17.08 -13.51 12.28
CA ALA A 268 18.37 -12.82 12.20
C ALA A 268 18.23 -11.29 12.22
N ARG A 269 17.22 -10.77 11.49
CA ARG A 269 16.90 -9.34 11.44
C ARG A 269 16.38 -8.80 12.77
N GLY A 270 15.48 -9.53 13.42
CA GLY A 270 14.89 -9.12 14.70
C GLY A 270 15.91 -9.13 15.84
N GLN A 271 16.77 -10.15 15.85
CA GLN A 271 17.82 -10.36 16.84
C GLN A 271 19.07 -9.51 16.60
N GLN A 272 19.18 -8.90 15.40
CA GLN A 272 20.34 -8.11 15.00
C GLN A 272 21.64 -8.92 15.03
N VAL A 273 21.58 -10.19 14.61
CA VAL A 273 22.79 -11.02 14.52
C VAL A 273 23.77 -10.43 13.52
N ASP A 274 25.05 -10.67 13.74
CA ASP A 274 26.09 -10.21 12.82
C ASP A 274 26.04 -10.93 11.46
N ARG A 275 26.89 -10.48 10.54
CA ARG A 275 26.93 -11.00 9.17
C ARG A 275 27.32 -12.47 9.11
N ASP A 276 28.21 -12.92 9.99
CA ASP A 276 28.71 -14.29 9.97
C ASP A 276 27.61 -15.28 10.39
N GLU A 277 26.87 -14.96 11.47
CA GLU A 277 25.73 -15.78 11.91
C GLU A 277 24.57 -15.70 10.91
N PHE A 278 24.27 -14.53 10.33
CA PHE A 278 23.26 -14.41 9.28
C PHE A 278 23.59 -15.30 8.08
N THR A 279 24.83 -15.24 7.58
CA THR A 279 25.29 -16.07 6.46
C THR A 279 25.22 -17.56 6.81
N ALA A 280 25.64 -17.96 8.02
CA ALA A 280 25.56 -19.35 8.44
C ALA A 280 24.11 -19.89 8.46
N ARG A 281 23.16 -19.09 8.95
CA ARG A 281 21.73 -19.46 8.95
C ARG A 281 21.18 -19.59 7.54
N LEU A 282 21.52 -18.66 6.65
CA LEU A 282 21.09 -18.67 5.26
C LEU A 282 21.70 -19.84 4.48
N ASP A 283 22.97 -20.14 4.69
CA ASP A 283 23.66 -21.24 4.02
C ASP A 283 23.08 -22.59 4.46
N ALA A 284 22.77 -22.77 5.75
CA ALA A 284 22.08 -23.96 6.24
C ALA A 284 20.71 -24.16 5.56
N LEU A 285 19.93 -23.08 5.38
CA LEU A 285 18.67 -23.15 4.64
C LEU A 285 18.90 -23.51 3.16
N ARG A 286 19.89 -22.87 2.51
CA ARG A 286 20.19 -23.08 1.09
C ARG A 286 20.72 -24.48 0.80
N GLU A 287 21.45 -25.10 1.74
CA GLU A 287 21.90 -26.49 1.61
C GLU A 287 20.71 -27.45 1.51
N MET A 288 19.63 -27.19 2.26
CA MET A 288 18.43 -28.03 2.28
C MET A 288 17.41 -27.67 1.19
N SER A 289 17.18 -26.37 0.98
CA SER A 289 16.20 -25.84 0.02
C SER A 289 16.76 -24.62 -0.71
N PRO A 290 17.57 -24.81 -1.78
CA PRO A 290 18.32 -23.75 -2.44
C PRO A 290 17.49 -22.58 -3.00
N ARG A 291 16.19 -22.79 -3.22
CA ARG A 291 15.27 -21.79 -3.78
C ARG A 291 14.07 -21.50 -2.87
N HIS A 292 14.17 -21.80 -1.56
CA HIS A 292 13.13 -21.51 -0.57
C HIS A 292 12.78 -20.02 -0.58
N LEU A 293 11.62 -19.66 -1.14
CA LEU A 293 11.25 -18.28 -1.44
C LEU A 293 11.12 -17.45 -0.17
N GLY A 294 10.35 -17.92 0.82
CA GLY A 294 10.14 -17.18 2.06
C GLY A 294 11.45 -16.90 2.83
N GLY A 295 12.44 -17.79 2.68
CA GLY A 295 13.75 -17.62 3.30
C GLY A 295 14.64 -16.63 2.54
N HIS A 296 14.54 -16.62 1.21
CA HIS A 296 15.22 -15.60 0.41
C HIS A 296 14.59 -14.22 0.58
N GLU A 297 13.28 -14.11 0.76
CA GLU A 297 12.63 -12.84 1.11
C GLU A 297 13.08 -12.33 2.49
N ALA A 298 13.16 -13.22 3.49
CA ALA A 298 13.71 -12.87 4.80
C ALA A 298 15.17 -12.41 4.73
N ALA A 299 16.00 -13.07 3.91
CA ALA A 299 17.37 -12.67 3.65
C ALA A 299 17.47 -11.32 2.92
N LEU A 300 16.62 -11.09 1.90
CA LEU A 300 16.53 -9.81 1.20
C LEU A 300 16.21 -8.68 2.19
N GLN A 301 15.26 -8.91 3.10
CA GLN A 301 14.91 -7.93 4.14
C GLN A 301 16.08 -7.61 5.08
N TYR A 302 16.87 -8.60 5.48
CA TYR A 302 18.08 -8.36 6.30
C TYR A 302 19.08 -7.45 5.56
N LEU A 303 19.21 -7.64 4.25
CA LEU A 303 20.11 -6.89 3.36
C LEU A 303 19.58 -5.52 2.92
N CYS A 304 18.34 -5.15 3.24
CA CYS A 304 17.81 -3.82 2.95
C CYS A 304 18.60 -2.72 3.68
N ASP A 305 18.68 -1.54 3.06
CA ASP A 305 19.34 -0.32 3.59
C ASP A 305 18.81 0.12 4.96
N LYS A 306 17.52 -0.16 5.23
CA LYS A 306 16.87 0.15 6.52
C LYS A 306 17.27 -0.80 7.67
N TRP A 307 18.03 -1.85 7.37
CA TRP A 307 18.46 -2.88 8.31
C TRP A 307 19.99 -2.98 8.36
N PHE A 308 20.58 -4.08 7.90
CA PHE A 308 22.02 -4.33 8.05
C PHE A 308 22.80 -4.17 6.75
N GLY A 309 22.12 -4.00 5.62
CA GLY A 309 22.75 -3.91 4.30
C GLY A 309 22.63 -2.55 3.65
N SER A 310 22.56 -2.57 2.32
CA SER A 310 22.57 -1.40 1.46
C SER A 310 21.74 -1.70 0.21
N ALA A 311 21.37 -0.65 -0.55
CA ALA A 311 20.69 -0.86 -1.82
C ALA A 311 21.50 -1.75 -2.77
N GLU A 312 22.84 -1.61 -2.80
CA GLU A 312 23.72 -2.42 -3.64
C GLU A 312 23.69 -3.90 -3.25
N GLU A 313 23.84 -4.22 -1.96
CA GLU A 313 23.78 -5.60 -1.48
C GLU A 313 22.41 -6.24 -1.69
N MET A 314 21.33 -5.50 -1.42
CA MET A 314 19.96 -5.98 -1.62
C MET A 314 19.69 -6.31 -3.10
N PHE A 315 20.05 -5.40 -4.03
CA PHE A 315 19.87 -5.66 -5.46
C PHE A 315 20.79 -6.78 -5.97
N ALA A 316 22.03 -6.86 -5.50
CA ALA A 316 22.94 -7.95 -5.86
C ALA A 316 22.34 -9.31 -5.45
N PHE A 317 21.82 -9.42 -4.23
CA PHE A 317 21.16 -10.64 -3.75
C PHE A 317 19.90 -10.99 -4.54
N ALA A 318 19.06 -10.00 -4.84
CA ALA A 318 17.84 -10.20 -5.62
C ALA A 318 18.15 -10.71 -7.04
N ARG A 319 19.16 -10.12 -7.68
CA ARG A 319 19.61 -10.52 -9.03
C ARG A 319 20.24 -11.90 -9.04
N GLU A 320 21.05 -12.26 -8.03
CA GLU A 320 21.56 -13.62 -7.84
C GLU A 320 20.40 -14.64 -7.77
N GLY A 321 19.34 -14.31 -7.03
CA GLY A 321 18.13 -15.13 -6.95
C GLY A 321 17.44 -15.29 -8.31
N ALA A 322 17.28 -14.20 -9.05
CA ALA A 322 16.68 -14.22 -10.38
C ALA A 322 17.51 -14.98 -11.42
N GLU A 323 18.84 -14.86 -11.40
CA GLU A 323 19.75 -15.63 -12.27
C GLU A 323 19.67 -17.14 -12.03
N ARG A 324 19.35 -17.55 -10.79
CA ARG A 324 19.19 -18.96 -10.39
C ARG A 324 17.76 -19.48 -10.52
N ALA A 325 16.81 -18.63 -10.86
CA ALA A 325 15.41 -19.00 -11.00
C ALA A 325 15.23 -19.95 -12.19
N ARG A 326 14.40 -20.98 -12.01
CA ARG A 326 13.91 -21.77 -13.15
C ARG A 326 12.70 -21.06 -13.76
N PRO A 327 12.36 -21.31 -15.04
CA PRO A 327 11.11 -20.83 -15.61
C PRO A 327 9.93 -21.26 -14.73
N GLY A 328 9.10 -20.31 -14.28
CA GLY A 328 8.02 -20.56 -13.34
C GLY A 328 8.30 -20.19 -11.88
N ASP A 329 9.56 -20.07 -11.47
CA ASP A 329 9.94 -19.86 -10.06
C ASP A 329 9.71 -18.38 -9.65
N ALA A 330 8.96 -18.19 -8.56
CA ALA A 330 8.70 -16.85 -8.01
C ALA A 330 9.94 -16.19 -7.40
N ILE A 331 11.05 -16.92 -7.20
CA ILE A 331 12.33 -16.34 -6.77
C ILE A 331 12.88 -15.30 -7.76
N ALA A 332 12.49 -15.36 -9.03
CA ALA A 332 12.78 -14.30 -10.01
C ALA A 332 12.20 -12.93 -9.58
N LEU A 333 11.10 -12.94 -8.83
CA LEU A 333 10.41 -11.73 -8.39
C LEU A 333 11.06 -11.07 -7.16
N LEU A 334 12.13 -11.63 -6.58
CA LEU A 334 12.90 -10.94 -5.55
C LEU A 334 13.41 -9.56 -6.02
N VAL A 335 13.70 -9.43 -7.31
CA VAL A 335 14.08 -8.15 -7.92
C VAL A 335 12.95 -7.13 -7.86
N VAL A 336 11.71 -7.58 -8.04
CA VAL A 336 10.51 -6.74 -7.89
C VAL A 336 10.38 -6.28 -6.43
N THR A 337 10.56 -7.19 -5.47
CA THR A 337 10.58 -6.84 -4.04
C THR A 337 11.70 -5.85 -3.70
N ALA A 338 12.90 -6.01 -4.28
CA ALA A 338 14.01 -5.09 -4.09
C ALA A 338 13.69 -3.68 -4.62
N HIS A 339 13.07 -3.57 -5.79
CA HIS A 339 12.60 -2.28 -6.32
C HIS A 339 11.53 -1.63 -5.46
N LEU A 340 10.59 -2.43 -4.96
CA LEU A 340 9.55 -1.95 -4.05
C LEU A 340 10.18 -1.40 -2.75
N GLU A 341 11.09 -2.14 -2.13
CA GLU A 341 11.79 -1.73 -0.90
C GLU A 341 12.66 -0.48 -1.13
N HIS A 342 13.38 -0.42 -2.25
CA HIS A 342 14.15 0.76 -2.61
C HIS A 342 13.24 1.98 -2.83
N ALA A 343 12.09 1.79 -3.48
CA ALA A 343 11.10 2.85 -3.67
C ALA A 343 10.53 3.33 -2.34
N ALA A 344 10.23 2.44 -1.39
CA ALA A 344 9.80 2.81 -0.05
C ALA A 344 10.87 3.65 0.68
N ALA A 345 12.13 3.23 0.64
CA ALA A 345 13.27 3.97 1.22
C ALA A 345 13.48 5.35 0.57
N LEU A 346 13.29 5.46 -0.75
CA LEU A 346 13.29 6.75 -1.45
C LEU A 346 12.08 7.60 -1.06
N GLY A 347 10.91 6.98 -0.88
CA GLY A 347 9.64 7.64 -0.56
C GLY A 347 9.67 8.39 0.76
N HIS A 348 10.33 7.83 1.78
CA HIS A 348 10.55 8.51 3.07
C HIS A 348 11.29 9.85 2.93
N ARG A 349 12.14 10.01 1.91
CA ARG A 349 12.89 11.25 1.64
C ARG A 349 12.23 12.12 0.58
N SER A 350 11.68 11.50 -0.46
CA SER A 350 11.08 12.17 -1.61
C SER A 350 10.18 11.20 -2.37
N ARG A 351 8.86 11.42 -2.27
CA ARG A 351 7.87 10.73 -3.11
C ARG A 351 8.21 10.78 -4.60
N ARG A 352 8.71 11.92 -5.08
CA ARG A 352 9.12 12.09 -6.48
C ARG A 352 10.35 11.24 -6.84
N ALA A 353 11.24 10.96 -5.90
CA ALA A 353 12.38 10.07 -6.15
C ALA A 353 11.91 8.62 -6.29
N ALA A 354 11.01 8.17 -5.41
CA ALA A 354 10.39 6.85 -5.49
C ALA A 354 9.66 6.64 -6.83
N GLU A 355 8.81 7.61 -7.21
CA GLU A 355 8.09 7.57 -8.49
C GLU A 355 9.05 7.55 -9.69
N ARG A 356 10.09 8.40 -9.70
CA ARG A 356 11.10 8.38 -10.77
C ARG A 356 11.84 7.05 -10.86
N HIS A 357 12.10 6.39 -9.74
CA HIS A 357 12.75 5.09 -9.73
C HIS A 357 11.88 4.03 -10.39
N LEU A 358 10.63 3.89 -9.94
CA LEU A 358 9.71 2.86 -10.44
C LEU A 358 9.25 3.10 -11.88
N THR A 359 9.11 4.36 -12.30
CA THR A 359 8.74 4.72 -13.68
C THR A 359 9.93 4.72 -14.64
N SER A 360 11.16 4.52 -14.16
CA SER A 360 12.34 4.53 -15.03
C SER A 360 12.33 3.34 -15.99
N LEU A 361 12.85 3.54 -17.21
CA LEU A 361 12.95 2.48 -18.21
C LEU A 361 13.77 1.28 -17.69
N ALA A 362 14.85 1.54 -16.96
CA ALA A 362 15.70 0.50 -16.40
C ALA A 362 14.91 -0.41 -15.43
N THR A 363 14.23 0.19 -14.44
CA THR A 363 13.41 -0.56 -13.47
C THR A 363 12.27 -1.31 -14.16
N ARG A 364 11.56 -0.69 -15.10
CA ARG A 364 10.47 -1.37 -15.83
C ARG A 364 10.96 -2.54 -16.67
N THR A 365 12.15 -2.41 -17.28
CA THR A 365 12.76 -3.50 -18.06
C THR A 365 13.12 -4.67 -17.13
N GLU A 366 13.77 -4.38 -16.01
CA GLU A 366 14.18 -5.39 -15.03
C GLU A 366 12.97 -6.12 -14.41
N ILE A 367 11.88 -5.39 -14.09
CA ILE A 367 10.62 -5.99 -13.65
C ILE A 367 10.01 -6.88 -14.75
N ALA A 368 9.97 -6.40 -16.00
CA ALA A 368 9.39 -7.17 -17.10
C ALA A 368 10.17 -8.47 -17.38
N GLU A 369 11.50 -8.45 -17.27
CA GLU A 369 12.35 -9.63 -17.40
C GLU A 369 12.06 -10.65 -16.28
N ALA A 370 12.00 -10.21 -15.03
CA ALA A 370 11.65 -11.06 -13.89
C ALA A 370 10.26 -11.69 -14.03
N VAL A 371 9.26 -10.89 -14.45
CA VAL A 371 7.90 -11.37 -14.73
C VAL A 371 7.89 -12.36 -15.89
N GLY A 372 8.72 -12.16 -16.92
CA GLY A 372 8.89 -13.08 -18.03
C GLY A 372 9.39 -14.46 -17.58
N VAL A 373 10.42 -14.50 -16.72
CA VAL A 373 10.94 -15.74 -16.14
C VAL A 373 9.87 -16.45 -15.30
N TRP A 374 9.16 -15.71 -14.46
CA TRP A 374 8.11 -16.27 -13.62
C TRP A 374 6.94 -16.83 -14.44
N LYS A 375 6.55 -16.18 -15.55
CA LYS A 375 5.48 -16.68 -16.43
C LYS A 375 5.90 -17.84 -17.35
N ALA A 376 7.19 -18.03 -17.58
CA ALA A 376 7.71 -19.00 -18.56
C ALA A 376 7.67 -20.47 -18.09
N GLY A 377 7.09 -20.76 -16.93
CA GLY A 377 6.97 -22.13 -16.43
C GLY A 377 6.08 -23.04 -17.29
N PRO A 378 6.22 -24.38 -17.17
CA PRO A 378 5.35 -25.32 -17.88
C PRO A 378 3.90 -25.18 -17.42
N GLY A 379 3.05 -24.57 -18.26
CA GLY A 379 1.66 -24.27 -17.92
C GLY A 379 1.45 -22.90 -17.25
N GLY A 380 2.49 -22.05 -17.20
CA GLY A 380 2.47 -20.73 -16.56
C GLY A 380 3.32 -20.67 -15.29
N PRO A 381 3.10 -19.66 -14.44
CA PRO A 381 3.73 -19.58 -13.12
C PRO A 381 3.55 -20.84 -12.28
N SER A 382 4.56 -21.14 -11.44
CA SER A 382 4.37 -22.13 -10.38
C SER A 382 3.18 -21.71 -9.51
N PRO A 383 2.27 -22.63 -9.12
CA PRO A 383 1.16 -22.32 -8.22
C PRO A 383 1.67 -21.90 -6.84
N VAL A 384 2.89 -22.32 -6.46
CA VAL A 384 3.55 -21.93 -5.22
C VAL A 384 3.69 -20.41 -5.18
N ARG A 385 3.00 -19.78 -4.21
CA ARG A 385 2.98 -18.31 -3.99
C ARG A 385 2.52 -17.48 -5.18
N ALA A 386 1.71 -18.08 -6.07
CA ALA A 386 1.17 -17.39 -7.23
C ALA A 386 0.27 -16.21 -6.82
N ALA A 387 -0.69 -16.44 -5.92
CA ALA A 387 -1.61 -15.42 -5.45
C ALA A 387 -0.88 -14.21 -4.83
N GLN A 388 0.14 -14.45 -4.01
CA GLN A 388 0.93 -13.37 -3.42
C GLN A 388 1.80 -12.63 -4.46
N SER A 389 2.37 -13.36 -5.41
CA SER A 389 3.11 -12.77 -6.53
C SER A 389 2.22 -11.85 -7.38
N HIS A 390 0.95 -12.23 -7.60
CA HIS A 390 -0.03 -11.36 -8.24
C HIS A 390 -0.31 -10.09 -7.43
N ASN A 391 -0.44 -10.19 -6.10
CA ASN A 391 -0.58 -9.00 -5.23
C ASN A 391 0.64 -8.07 -5.33
N LEU A 392 1.86 -8.61 -5.30
CA LEU A 392 3.10 -7.84 -5.47
C LEU A 392 3.13 -7.10 -6.80
N LEU A 393 2.87 -7.81 -7.90
CA LEU A 393 2.97 -7.25 -9.24
C LEU A 393 1.87 -6.25 -9.55
N ALA A 394 0.65 -6.48 -9.03
CA ALA A 394 -0.45 -5.51 -9.11
C ALA A 394 -0.08 -4.19 -8.41
N TYR A 395 0.44 -4.28 -7.19
CA TYR A 395 0.84 -3.12 -6.41
C TYR A 395 2.02 -2.36 -7.05
N VAL A 396 3.05 -3.08 -7.51
CA VAL A 396 4.19 -2.45 -8.20
C VAL A 396 3.78 -1.84 -9.54
N GLY A 397 2.90 -2.48 -10.30
CA GLY A 397 2.34 -1.91 -11.53
C GLY A 397 1.63 -0.58 -11.28
N TRP A 398 0.85 -0.50 -10.20
CA TRP A 398 0.19 0.75 -9.79
C TRP A 398 1.18 1.86 -9.41
N LEU A 399 2.22 1.53 -8.64
CA LEU A 399 3.25 2.49 -8.27
C LEU A 399 4.10 2.93 -9.48
N ALA A 400 4.39 2.01 -10.40
CA ALA A 400 5.13 2.27 -11.64
C ALA A 400 4.29 2.95 -12.74
N LYS A 401 2.99 3.18 -12.50
CA LYS A 401 2.04 3.72 -13.48
C LYS A 401 1.92 2.87 -14.74
N ASP A 402 2.15 1.58 -14.60
CA ASP A 402 2.01 0.57 -15.63
C ASP A 402 0.63 -0.08 -15.51
N ALA A 403 -0.34 0.48 -16.23
CA ALA A 403 -1.74 0.06 -16.13
C ALA A 403 -1.94 -1.37 -16.65
N ASP A 404 -1.16 -1.81 -17.65
CA ASP A 404 -1.25 -3.16 -18.21
C ASP A 404 -0.75 -4.21 -17.22
N LEU A 405 0.43 -3.98 -16.64
CA LEU A 405 0.97 -4.86 -15.59
C LEU A 405 0.03 -4.94 -14.39
N ALA A 406 -0.50 -3.81 -13.95
CA ALA A 406 -1.43 -3.77 -12.83
C ALA A 406 -2.74 -4.49 -13.15
N ALA A 407 -3.36 -4.20 -14.29
CA ALA A 407 -4.65 -4.78 -14.68
C ALA A 407 -4.58 -6.30 -14.81
N GLU A 408 -3.51 -6.83 -15.42
CA GLU A 408 -3.32 -8.27 -15.56
C GLU A 408 -3.30 -8.97 -14.20
N HIS A 409 -2.53 -8.45 -13.24
CA HIS A 409 -2.36 -9.11 -11.96
C HIS A 409 -3.49 -8.81 -10.98
N LEU A 410 -4.14 -7.64 -11.07
CA LEU A 410 -5.35 -7.34 -10.31
C LEU A 410 -6.48 -8.32 -10.63
N ALA A 411 -6.61 -8.75 -11.89
CA ALA A 411 -7.59 -9.75 -12.29
C ALA A 411 -7.39 -11.10 -11.56
N ALA A 412 -6.14 -11.46 -11.26
CA ALA A 412 -5.80 -12.69 -10.55
C ALA A 412 -5.92 -12.58 -9.02
N THR A 413 -5.96 -11.36 -8.46
CA THR A 413 -6.08 -11.14 -7.00
C THR A 413 -7.51 -11.04 -6.48
N HIS A 414 -8.53 -11.11 -7.35
CA HIS A 414 -9.92 -10.78 -6.99
C HIS A 414 -10.51 -11.63 -5.86
N GLU A 415 -10.01 -12.84 -5.63
CA GLU A 415 -10.49 -13.72 -4.55
C GLU A 415 -9.42 -13.97 -3.48
N HIS A 416 -8.19 -13.46 -3.69
CA HIS A 416 -7.01 -13.81 -2.91
C HIS A 416 -6.20 -12.55 -2.61
N LEU A 417 -6.77 -11.67 -1.77
CA LEU A 417 -6.11 -10.46 -1.32
C LEU A 417 -5.16 -10.78 -0.16
N SER A 418 -3.88 -10.44 -0.34
CA SER A 418 -2.90 -10.50 0.74
C SER A 418 -2.82 -9.14 1.46
N PRO A 419 -2.55 -9.07 2.77
CA PRO A 419 -2.19 -7.80 3.42
C PRO A 419 -0.96 -7.14 2.77
N TRP A 420 0.08 -7.92 2.51
CA TRP A 420 1.30 -7.44 1.87
C TRP A 420 1.18 -7.54 0.34
N PRO A 421 1.63 -6.53 -0.44
CA PRO A 421 2.33 -5.31 -0.02
C PRO A 421 1.40 -4.10 0.25
N TRP A 422 0.08 -4.26 0.12
CA TRP A 422 -0.90 -3.17 0.21
C TRP A 422 -0.87 -2.43 1.56
N GLU A 423 -0.48 -3.12 2.64
CA GLU A 423 -0.30 -2.56 3.98
C GLU A 423 0.66 -1.37 4.05
N TYR A 424 1.56 -1.20 3.06
CA TYR A 424 2.46 -0.04 2.98
C TYR A 424 1.74 1.30 2.86
N GLU A 425 0.49 1.33 2.41
CA GLU A 425 -0.29 2.57 2.36
C GLU A 425 -0.85 3.00 3.74
N GLY A 426 -0.77 2.14 4.77
CA GLY A 426 -1.18 2.46 6.15
C GLY A 426 -2.68 2.68 6.35
N GLY A 427 -3.51 2.32 5.35
CA GLY A 427 -4.97 2.37 5.38
C GLY A 427 -5.60 0.98 5.26
N ASP A 428 -6.91 0.92 5.01
CA ASP A 428 -7.60 -0.34 4.75
C ASP A 428 -7.11 -0.96 3.44
N VAL A 429 -6.65 -2.21 3.53
CA VAL A 429 -6.06 -2.95 2.41
C VAL A 429 -7.10 -3.22 1.31
N ALA A 430 -8.34 -3.56 1.69
CA ALA A 430 -9.40 -3.86 0.73
C ALA A 430 -9.83 -2.59 -0.02
N GLU A 431 -9.97 -1.48 0.69
CA GLU A 431 -10.28 -0.18 0.08
C GLU A 431 -9.18 0.25 -0.91
N THR A 432 -7.91 0.10 -0.52
CA THR A 432 -6.75 0.44 -1.35
C THR A 432 -6.66 -0.45 -2.59
N HIS A 433 -6.95 -1.75 -2.45
CA HIS A 433 -6.97 -2.68 -3.57
C HIS A 433 -8.05 -2.33 -4.59
N GLU A 434 -9.29 -2.11 -4.15
CA GLU A 434 -10.41 -1.78 -5.04
C GLU A 434 -10.22 -0.42 -5.73
N ALA A 435 -9.72 0.56 -4.99
CA ALA A 435 -9.19 1.81 -5.53
C ALA A 435 -8.31 1.61 -6.77
N VAL A 436 -7.30 0.74 -6.62
CA VAL A 436 -6.32 0.47 -7.67
C VAL A 436 -6.95 -0.30 -8.84
N ARG A 437 -7.92 -1.19 -8.59
CA ARG A 437 -8.72 -1.82 -9.65
C ARG A 437 -9.47 -0.79 -10.49
N ARG A 438 -10.13 0.19 -9.86
CA ARG A 438 -10.84 1.26 -10.58
C ARG A 438 -9.88 2.14 -11.39
N TRP A 439 -8.72 2.46 -10.83
CA TRP A 439 -7.66 3.17 -11.53
C TRP A 439 -7.19 2.43 -12.79
N ALA A 440 -6.90 1.14 -12.68
CA ALA A 440 -6.45 0.32 -13.81
C ALA A 440 -7.51 0.27 -14.92
N ARG A 441 -8.78 0.00 -14.58
CA ARG A 441 -9.90 0.00 -15.54
C ARG A 441 -10.06 1.34 -16.26
N ALA A 442 -9.96 2.45 -15.52
CA ALA A 442 -10.10 3.79 -16.10
C ALA A 442 -8.96 4.10 -17.09
N LYS A 443 -7.74 3.59 -16.83
CA LYS A 443 -6.59 3.76 -17.72
C LYS A 443 -6.71 2.92 -18.98
N SER A 444 -7.08 1.65 -18.86
CA SER A 444 -7.28 0.75 -20.01
C SER A 444 -8.45 1.17 -20.92
N ALA A 445 -9.38 2.01 -20.45
CA ALA A 445 -10.47 2.53 -21.28
C ALA A 445 -10.10 3.79 -22.10
N THR A 446 -8.92 4.37 -21.85
CA THR A 446 -8.45 5.60 -22.52
C THR A 446 -7.42 5.36 -23.62
N ASP A 447 -6.92 4.12 -23.75
CA ASP A 447 -6.05 3.65 -24.83
C ASP A 447 -6.87 2.84 -25.85
#